data_AF-A0A367ZM31-F1
#
_entry.id   AF-A0A367ZM31-F1
#
_cell.length_a   1.000
_cell.length_b   1.000
_cell.length_c   1.000
_cell.angle_alpha   90.00
_cell.angle_beta   90.00
_cell.angle_gamma   90.00
#
_symmetry.space_group_name_H-M   'P 1'
#
loop_
_entity.id
_entity.type
_entity.pdbx_description
1 polymer ?
#
loop_
_entity_poly.entity_id
_entity_poly.type
_entity_poly.pdbx_seq_one_letter_code
_entity_poly.pdbx_strand_id
1 'polypeptide(L)'
;MLPTKKSPPKQDHADLTVLVYGPSKIGKSTWCSRSEGALFLATEPGLNSLDVFQVPIRNWEELLAACGEIAEGKHPYKTVILDTVDNAYRMCSDYICTKFKIEHESDLGYGKGWALINNEFHRVLTKLAFLPYGLVLVSHSQEKEIETRTGKYIRIIPTLPDKARKIVLGMVDLILFCDLEVTSDESGKPVYRRVTRTKPSPHYEAGDRTGRLPETIDLNFQAFIEAFNRPADAPRASAPRSVPAPGDGQDKKPAPAGK
;
A
#
# COMPACT_ATOMS: atom_id res chain seq x y z
N MET A 1 -22.54 8.13 -18.97
CA MET A 1 -21.92 8.40 -20.28
C MET A 1 -20.66 7.56 -20.39
N LEU A 2 -20.44 6.83 -21.48
CA LEU A 2 -19.25 6.00 -21.69
C LEU A 2 -18.20 6.78 -22.52
N PRO A 3 -16.89 6.60 -22.25
CA PRO A 3 -15.84 7.35 -22.95
C PRO A 3 -15.69 6.89 -24.40
N THR A 4 -15.42 7.83 -25.32
CA THR A 4 -15.13 7.57 -26.74
C THR A 4 -13.64 7.59 -27.07
N LYS A 5 -12.78 7.91 -26.09
CA LYS A 5 -11.31 7.90 -26.18
C LYS A 5 -10.73 7.20 -24.96
N LYS A 6 -9.51 6.64 -25.11
CA LYS A 6 -8.76 6.09 -23.97
C LYS A 6 -8.45 7.21 -22.98
N SER A 7 -8.69 6.97 -21.70
CA SER A 7 -8.23 7.87 -20.63
C SER A 7 -6.71 7.79 -20.55
N PRO A 8 -5.99 8.92 -20.57
CA PRO A 8 -4.54 8.91 -20.39
C PRO A 8 -4.19 8.42 -18.97
N PRO A 9 -3.01 7.80 -18.77
CA PRO A 9 -2.51 7.51 -17.43
C PRO A 9 -2.36 8.80 -16.63
N LYS A 10 -2.67 8.76 -15.34
CA LYS A 10 -2.37 9.84 -14.38
C LYS A 10 -0.87 10.14 -14.43
N GLN A 11 -0.52 11.40 -14.66
CA GLN A 11 0.86 11.83 -14.80
C GLN A 11 1.41 12.41 -13.51
N ASP A 12 0.53 12.97 -12.67
CA ASP A 12 0.88 13.58 -11.40
C ASP A 12 0.74 12.56 -10.26
N HIS A 13 1.75 12.50 -9.39
CA HIS A 13 1.70 11.75 -8.14
C HIS A 13 0.56 12.22 -7.22
N ALA A 14 0.18 13.50 -7.29
CA ALA A 14 -0.92 14.07 -6.52
C ALA A 14 -2.30 13.55 -6.98
N ASP A 15 -2.39 12.86 -8.11
CA ASP A 15 -3.62 12.18 -8.53
C ASP A 15 -3.69 10.73 -8.04
N LEU A 16 -2.63 10.18 -7.44
CA LEU A 16 -2.54 8.77 -7.10
C LEU A 16 -3.14 8.44 -5.73
N THR A 17 -3.54 7.18 -5.62
CA THR A 17 -3.87 6.55 -4.34
C THR A 17 -2.67 5.73 -3.84
N VAL A 18 -2.23 5.96 -2.61
CA VAL A 18 -0.99 5.41 -2.07
C VAL A 18 -1.25 4.77 -0.70
N LEU A 19 -0.75 3.56 -0.49
CA LEU A 19 -0.57 3.00 0.85
C LEU A 19 0.89 3.17 1.25
N VAL A 20 1.15 3.85 2.36
CA VAL A 20 2.49 3.94 2.98
C VAL A 20 2.45 3.21 4.30
N TYR A 21 3.25 2.15 4.47
CA TYR A 21 3.30 1.41 5.72
C TYR A 21 4.72 1.03 6.12
N GLY A 22 4.92 0.70 7.39
CA GLY A 22 6.23 0.43 7.97
C GLY A 22 6.22 0.59 9.49
N PRO A 23 7.36 0.34 10.16
CA PRO A 23 7.42 0.38 11.61
C PRO A 23 7.14 1.79 12.16
N SER A 24 6.76 1.85 13.44
CA SER A 24 6.55 3.12 14.13
C SER A 24 7.82 3.96 14.13
N LYS A 25 7.67 5.29 14.01
CA LYS A 25 8.79 6.26 13.99
C LYS A 25 9.78 6.13 12.82
N ILE A 26 9.44 5.37 11.77
CA ILE A 26 10.30 5.27 10.57
C ILE A 26 10.30 6.56 9.73
N GLY A 27 9.25 7.40 9.83
CA GLY A 27 9.14 8.67 9.10
C GLY A 27 7.97 8.77 8.12
N LYS A 28 6.96 7.88 8.20
CA LYS A 28 5.79 7.87 7.29
C LYS A 28 5.06 9.21 7.25
N SER A 29 4.65 9.75 8.40
CA SER A 29 3.91 11.01 8.49
C SER A 29 4.77 12.19 8.03
N THR A 30 6.08 12.18 8.32
CA THR A 30 7.03 13.17 7.78
C THR A 30 7.11 13.11 6.26
N TRP A 31 7.14 11.92 5.67
CA TRP A 31 7.12 11.75 4.22
C TRP A 31 5.81 12.28 3.63
N CYS A 32 4.66 11.95 4.23
CA CYS A 32 3.34 12.41 3.80
C CYS A 32 3.17 13.94 3.91
N SER A 33 3.80 14.57 4.91
CA SER A 33 3.73 16.03 5.11
C SER A 33 4.34 16.86 3.98
N ARG A 34 5.08 16.22 3.07
CA ARG A 34 5.72 16.87 1.93
C ARG A 34 4.87 16.82 0.66
N SER A 35 3.75 16.11 0.68
CA SER A 35 2.78 16.12 -0.43
C SER A 35 2.18 17.52 -0.59
N GLU A 36 1.90 17.90 -1.84
CA GLU A 36 1.27 19.18 -2.14
C GLU A 36 -0.09 19.29 -1.44
N GLY A 37 -0.32 20.41 -0.74
CA GLY A 37 -1.58 20.71 -0.07
C GLY A 37 -2.09 19.59 0.85
N ALA A 38 -1.19 18.95 1.60
CA ALA A 38 -1.50 17.80 2.46
C ALA A 38 -2.43 18.18 3.63
N LEU A 39 -3.58 17.52 3.71
CA LEU A 39 -4.50 17.52 4.85
C LEU A 39 -4.47 16.16 5.55
N PHE A 40 -4.12 16.14 6.83
CA PHE A 40 -4.16 14.94 7.65
C PHE A 40 -5.54 14.77 8.32
N LEU A 41 -6.18 13.64 8.06
CA LEU A 41 -7.25 13.09 8.88
C LEU A 41 -6.59 12.21 9.95
N ALA A 42 -6.31 12.80 11.11
CA ALA A 42 -5.50 12.19 12.15
C ALA A 42 -6.37 11.35 13.09
N THR A 43 -6.31 10.02 12.97
CA THR A 43 -7.08 9.07 13.78
C THR A 43 -6.36 8.65 15.06
N GLU A 44 -5.16 9.18 15.28
CA GLU A 44 -4.39 9.07 16.52
C GLU A 44 -3.52 10.32 16.77
N PRO A 45 -3.13 10.58 18.03
CA PRO A 45 -2.14 11.61 18.32
C PRO A 45 -0.75 11.18 17.80
N GLY A 46 -0.06 12.06 17.06
CA GLY A 46 1.27 11.73 16.54
C GLY A 46 1.94 12.80 15.68
N LEU A 47 1.20 13.84 15.28
CA LEU A 47 1.68 14.86 14.34
C LEU A 47 2.23 16.12 15.02
N ASN A 48 2.35 16.14 16.35
CA ASN A 48 2.70 17.34 17.15
C ASN A 48 4.05 17.99 16.79
N SER A 49 4.96 17.25 16.15
CA SER A 49 6.27 17.76 15.71
C SER A 49 6.30 18.17 14.22
N LEU A 50 5.17 18.13 13.53
CA LEU A 50 5.04 18.46 12.11
C LEU A 50 4.21 19.73 11.94
N ASP A 51 4.65 20.61 11.04
CA ASP A 51 3.87 21.76 10.58
C ASP A 51 2.95 21.31 9.44
N VAL A 52 1.72 20.93 9.78
CA VAL A 52 0.75 20.29 8.86
C VAL A 52 -0.67 20.78 9.13
N PHE A 53 -1.50 20.78 8.08
CA PHE A 53 -2.94 20.87 8.24
C PHE A 53 -3.47 19.53 8.76
N GLN A 54 -4.14 19.53 9.91
CA GLN A 54 -4.70 18.32 10.50
C GLN A 54 -6.11 18.55 11.04
N VAL A 55 -6.95 17.52 10.89
CA VAL A 55 -8.25 17.39 11.53
C VAL A 55 -8.17 16.14 12.42
N PRO A 56 -8.25 16.30 13.75
CA PRO A 56 -8.34 15.16 14.65
C PRO A 56 -9.66 14.42 14.46
N ILE A 57 -9.59 13.11 14.24
CA ILE A 57 -10.72 12.20 14.03
C ILE A 57 -10.76 11.21 15.20
N ARG A 58 -11.84 11.23 15.98
CA ARG A 58 -11.97 10.41 17.20
C ARG A 58 -12.91 9.22 17.05
N ASN A 59 -13.78 9.26 16.05
CA ASN A 59 -14.79 8.24 15.76
C ASN A 59 -15.11 8.25 14.26
N TRP A 60 -15.91 7.28 13.83
CA TRP A 60 -16.25 7.11 12.41
C TRP A 60 -17.12 8.24 11.89
N GLU A 61 -18.02 8.78 12.72
CA GLU A 61 -18.89 9.90 12.36
C GLU A 61 -18.09 11.17 12.04
N GLU A 62 -17.06 11.49 12.84
CA GLU A 62 -16.13 12.59 12.56
C GLU A 62 -15.40 12.36 11.22
N LEU A 63 -14.98 11.11 10.93
CA LEU A 63 -14.37 10.79 9.65
C LEU A 63 -15.35 11.01 8.49
N LEU A 64 -16.59 10.55 8.63
CA LEU A 64 -17.65 10.73 7.63
C LEU A 64 -17.93 12.22 7.37
N ALA A 65 -17.96 13.03 8.42
CA ALA A 65 -18.15 14.48 8.31
C ALA A 65 -16.98 15.13 7.54
N ALA A 66 -15.73 14.82 7.91
CA ALA A 66 -14.56 15.32 7.20
C ALA A 66 -14.53 14.87 5.72
N CYS A 67 -14.90 13.62 5.43
CA CYS A 67 -15.05 13.14 4.05
C CYS A 67 -16.11 13.93 3.27
N GLY A 68 -17.19 14.34 3.94
CA GLY A 68 -18.24 15.19 3.38
C GLY A 68 -17.71 16.56 2.98
N GLU A 69 -16.98 17.23 3.88
CA GLU A 69 -16.36 18.54 3.60
C GLU A 69 -15.35 18.47 2.45
N ILE A 70 -14.56 17.40 2.38
CA ILE A 70 -13.61 17.18 1.28
C ILE A 70 -14.38 16.97 -0.05
N ALA A 71 -15.45 16.19 -0.02
CA ALA A 71 -16.29 15.97 -1.19
C ALA A 71 -17.02 17.24 -1.69
N GLU A 72 -17.31 18.20 -0.81
CA GLU A 72 -17.84 19.51 -1.21
C GLU A 72 -16.85 20.36 -1.99
N GLY A 73 -15.53 20.13 -1.81
CA GLY A 73 -14.47 20.77 -2.58
C GLY A 73 -14.26 22.27 -2.31
N LYS A 74 -14.81 22.79 -1.21
CA LYS A 74 -14.62 24.20 -0.79
C LYS A 74 -13.36 24.37 0.07
N HIS A 75 -12.24 23.81 -0.36
CA HIS A 75 -10.99 23.81 0.39
C HIS A 75 -9.77 23.92 -0.55
N PRO A 76 -8.59 24.32 -0.04
CA PRO A 76 -7.39 24.46 -0.87
C PRO A 76 -6.57 23.16 -1.04
N TYR A 77 -6.89 22.11 -0.28
CA TYR A 77 -6.10 20.88 -0.21
C TYR A 77 -6.05 20.10 -1.53
N LYS A 78 -4.91 19.46 -1.80
CA LYS A 78 -4.66 18.62 -2.98
C LYS A 78 -4.47 17.16 -2.64
N THR A 79 -4.01 16.86 -1.42
CA THR A 79 -3.76 15.51 -0.96
C THR A 79 -4.40 15.29 0.41
N VAL A 80 -5.16 14.22 0.55
CA VAL A 80 -5.75 13.77 1.81
C VAL A 80 -4.92 12.62 2.36
N ILE A 81 -4.48 12.73 3.61
CA ILE A 81 -3.71 11.71 4.32
C ILE A 81 -4.59 11.14 5.43
N LEU A 82 -4.87 9.83 5.41
CA LEU A 82 -5.54 9.14 6.50
C LEU A 82 -4.49 8.45 7.38
N ASP A 83 -4.19 9.05 8.53
CA ASP A 83 -3.12 8.62 9.44
C ASP A 83 -3.67 8.28 10.83
N THR A 84 -3.88 7.01 11.20
CA THR A 84 -3.69 5.76 10.43
C THR A 84 -5.02 5.18 9.92
N VAL A 85 -4.94 4.44 8.81
CA VAL A 85 -6.06 3.68 8.25
C VAL A 85 -6.45 2.48 9.14
N ASP A 86 -5.51 1.99 9.98
CA ASP A 86 -5.76 0.95 10.97
C ASP A 86 -6.77 1.39 12.02
N ASN A 87 -6.55 2.56 12.62
CA ASN A 87 -7.48 3.12 13.60
C ASN A 87 -8.80 3.53 12.95
N ALA A 88 -8.80 4.00 11.70
CA ALA A 88 -10.03 4.26 10.97
C ALA A 88 -10.88 2.98 10.83
N TYR A 89 -10.25 1.83 10.54
CA TYR A 89 -10.97 0.54 10.50
C TYR A 89 -11.55 0.17 11.87
N ARG A 90 -10.81 0.38 12.96
CA ARG A 90 -11.31 0.16 14.32
C ARG A 90 -12.52 1.04 14.62
N MET A 91 -12.44 2.34 14.31
CA MET A 91 -13.56 3.28 14.46
C MET A 91 -14.80 2.83 13.64
N CYS A 92 -14.59 2.33 12.42
CA CYS A 92 -15.68 1.75 11.62
C CYS A 92 -16.30 0.52 12.28
N SER A 93 -15.49 -0.33 12.93
CA SER A 93 -15.97 -1.48 13.70
C SER A 93 -16.88 -1.02 14.84
N ASP A 94 -16.39 -0.08 15.66
CA ASP A 94 -17.11 0.46 16.82
C ASP A 94 -18.44 1.12 16.39
N TYR A 95 -18.42 1.85 15.28
CA TYR A 95 -19.60 2.46 14.68
C TYR A 95 -20.66 1.43 14.28
N ILE A 96 -20.25 0.33 13.62
CA ILE A 96 -21.16 -0.73 13.21
C ILE A 96 -21.68 -1.50 14.43
N CYS A 97 -20.83 -1.81 15.41
CA CYS A 97 -21.26 -2.45 16.64
C CYS A 97 -22.34 -1.62 17.36
N THR A 98 -22.09 -0.31 17.50
CA THR A 98 -23.05 0.65 18.08
C THR A 98 -24.35 0.71 17.29
N LYS A 99 -24.27 0.84 15.96
CA LYS A 99 -25.43 0.95 15.06
C LYS A 99 -26.34 -0.28 15.12
N PHE A 100 -25.75 -1.47 15.25
CA PHE A 100 -26.49 -2.73 15.32
C PHE A 100 -26.77 -3.20 16.76
N LYS A 101 -26.35 -2.43 17.77
CA LYS A 101 -26.51 -2.73 19.20
C LYS A 101 -25.92 -4.10 19.59
N ILE A 102 -24.71 -4.37 19.10
CA ILE A 102 -23.91 -5.55 19.43
C ILE A 102 -22.63 -5.13 20.12
N GLU A 103 -22.06 -6.01 20.95
CA GLU A 103 -20.80 -5.73 21.66
C GLU A 103 -19.61 -6.12 20.80
N HIS A 104 -19.75 -7.19 20.03
CA HIS A 104 -18.69 -7.73 19.19
C HIS A 104 -19.22 -8.14 17.81
N GLU A 105 -18.41 -8.01 16.77
CA GLU A 105 -18.81 -8.31 15.39
C GLU A 105 -19.14 -9.80 15.14
N SER A 106 -18.79 -10.68 16.07
CA SER A 106 -19.20 -12.09 16.08
C SER A 106 -20.68 -12.29 16.42
N ASP A 107 -21.31 -11.34 17.11
CA ASP A 107 -22.65 -11.51 17.70
C ASP A 107 -23.74 -11.64 16.63
N LEU A 108 -23.50 -11.10 15.44
CA LEU A 108 -24.43 -11.20 14.31
C LEU A 108 -24.38 -12.56 13.58
N GLY A 109 -23.53 -13.49 14.02
CA GLY A 109 -23.39 -14.84 13.47
C GLY A 109 -22.86 -14.87 12.03
N TYR A 110 -22.32 -16.03 11.62
CA TYR A 110 -21.91 -16.33 10.23
C TYR A 110 -21.03 -15.25 9.54
N GLY A 111 -20.24 -14.49 10.31
CA GLY A 111 -19.40 -13.42 9.78
C GLY A 111 -20.16 -12.19 9.26
N LYS A 112 -21.45 -12.04 9.56
CA LYS A 112 -22.29 -10.93 9.11
C LYS A 112 -21.79 -9.58 9.64
N GLY A 113 -21.37 -9.50 10.91
CA GLY A 113 -20.80 -8.27 11.48
C GLY A 113 -19.56 -7.83 10.72
N TRP A 114 -18.60 -8.74 10.51
CA TRP A 114 -17.43 -8.50 9.66
C TRP A 114 -17.81 -8.03 8.25
N ALA A 115 -18.84 -8.61 7.63
CA ALA A 115 -19.27 -8.19 6.31
C ALA A 115 -19.79 -6.74 6.30
N LEU A 116 -20.58 -6.36 7.32
CA LEU A 116 -21.09 -4.99 7.47
C LEU A 116 -19.95 -3.97 7.64
N ILE A 117 -18.97 -4.29 8.50
CA ILE A 117 -17.80 -3.44 8.73
C ILE A 117 -16.99 -3.26 7.45
N ASN A 118 -16.62 -4.37 6.79
CA ASN A 118 -15.83 -4.32 5.57
C ASN A 118 -16.57 -3.57 4.44
N ASN A 119 -17.89 -3.72 4.33
CA ASN A 119 -18.68 -3.02 3.32
C ASN A 119 -18.72 -1.51 3.59
N GLU A 120 -18.94 -1.08 4.84
CA GLU A 120 -18.95 0.33 5.20
C GLU A 120 -17.57 0.98 5.01
N PHE A 121 -16.52 0.31 5.48
CA PHE A 121 -15.14 0.75 5.32
C PHE A 121 -14.76 0.88 3.84
N HIS A 122 -15.07 -0.15 3.03
CA HIS A 122 -14.84 -0.12 1.59
C HIS A 122 -15.63 1.01 0.91
N ARG A 123 -16.91 1.21 1.27
CA ARG A 123 -17.75 2.26 0.71
C ARG A 123 -17.14 3.65 0.93
N VAL A 124 -16.62 3.92 2.13
CA VAL A 124 -16.04 5.23 2.46
C VAL A 124 -14.71 5.44 1.75
N LEU A 125 -13.78 4.48 1.83
CA LEU A 125 -12.47 4.60 1.18
C LEU A 125 -12.59 4.72 -0.34
N THR A 126 -13.47 3.95 -0.96
CA THR A 126 -13.71 4.03 -2.41
C THR A 126 -14.27 5.39 -2.81
N LYS A 127 -15.18 5.98 -2.01
CA LYS A 127 -15.68 7.33 -2.29
C LYS A 127 -14.56 8.36 -2.24
N LEU A 128 -13.69 8.31 -1.24
CA LEU A 128 -12.52 9.20 -1.16
C LEU A 128 -11.58 9.01 -2.36
N ALA A 129 -11.30 7.77 -2.75
CA ALA A 129 -10.41 7.46 -3.88
C ALA A 129 -10.94 7.94 -5.24
N PHE A 130 -12.26 8.15 -5.37
CA PHE A 130 -12.88 8.72 -6.58
C PHE A 130 -12.87 10.25 -6.62
N LEU A 131 -12.51 10.93 -5.53
CA LEU A 131 -12.38 12.38 -5.53
C LEU A 131 -11.16 12.82 -6.36
N PRO A 132 -11.16 14.04 -6.92
CA PRO A 132 -10.04 14.56 -7.71
C PRO A 132 -8.90 15.07 -6.82
N TYR A 133 -8.50 14.27 -5.82
CA TYR A 133 -7.44 14.56 -4.87
C TYR A 133 -6.54 13.33 -4.69
N GLY A 134 -5.30 13.56 -4.31
CA GLY A 134 -4.40 12.50 -3.89
C GLY A 134 -4.92 11.89 -2.59
N LEU A 135 -4.79 10.57 -2.45
CA LEU A 135 -5.19 9.86 -1.23
C LEU A 135 -4.02 9.02 -0.74
N VAL A 136 -3.49 9.34 0.44
CA VAL A 136 -2.46 8.53 1.10
C VAL A 136 -3.03 7.89 2.35
N LEU A 137 -2.93 6.58 2.42
CA LEU A 137 -3.33 5.78 3.57
C LEU A 137 -2.07 5.37 4.32
N VAL A 138 -1.99 5.72 5.61
CA VAL A 138 -0.83 5.37 6.44
C VAL A 138 -1.17 4.19 7.33
N SER A 139 -0.28 3.19 7.38
CA SER A 139 -0.44 2.02 8.24
C SER A 139 0.85 1.63 8.95
N HIS A 140 0.75 0.86 10.03
CA HIS A 140 1.91 0.21 10.63
C HIS A 140 2.22 -1.13 9.94
N SER A 141 3.43 -1.64 10.14
CA SER A 141 3.81 -2.97 9.68
C SER A 141 3.84 -3.98 10.83
N GLN A 142 3.52 -5.24 10.51
CA GLN A 142 3.66 -6.39 11.38
C GLN A 142 4.28 -7.56 10.63
N GLU A 143 4.95 -8.44 11.36
CA GLU A 143 5.38 -9.73 10.84
C GLU A 143 4.22 -10.73 10.88
N LYS A 144 4.03 -11.45 9.78
CA LYS A 144 3.05 -12.53 9.67
C LYS A 144 3.74 -13.79 9.14
N GLU A 145 3.60 -14.88 9.89
CA GLU A 145 4.02 -16.19 9.40
C GLU A 145 3.06 -16.65 8.29
N ILE A 146 3.61 -16.93 7.12
CA ILE A 146 2.89 -17.47 5.97
C ILE A 146 3.29 -18.94 5.84
N GLU A 147 2.31 -19.82 6.01
CA GLU A 147 2.46 -21.23 5.74
C GLU A 147 2.19 -21.53 4.27
N THR A 148 3.14 -22.22 3.63
CA THR A 148 3.02 -22.69 2.26
C THR A 148 3.30 -24.19 2.18
N ARG A 149 2.99 -24.78 1.03
CA ARG A 149 3.27 -26.20 0.76
C ARG A 149 4.75 -26.56 0.93
N THR A 150 5.66 -25.59 0.76
CA THR A 150 7.11 -25.79 0.81
C THR A 150 7.75 -25.35 2.13
N GLY A 151 6.96 -24.84 3.09
CA GLY A 151 7.46 -24.40 4.39
C GLY A 151 6.81 -23.10 4.88
N LYS A 152 7.31 -22.61 6.00
CA LYS A 152 6.87 -21.37 6.65
C LYS A 152 7.89 -20.26 6.40
N TYR A 153 7.43 -19.05 6.11
CA TYR A 153 8.29 -17.87 6.04
C TYR A 153 7.59 -16.66 6.65
N ILE A 154 8.39 -15.70 7.11
CA ILE A 154 7.87 -14.43 7.65
C ILE A 154 7.67 -13.45 6.50
N ARG A 155 6.51 -12.79 6.53
CA ARG A 155 6.17 -11.70 5.61
C ARG A 155 5.76 -10.46 6.40
N ILE A 156 6.30 -9.31 6.03
CA ILE A 156 5.97 -8.02 6.61
C ILE A 156 4.78 -7.42 5.87
N ILE A 157 3.66 -7.23 6.57
CA ILE A 157 2.40 -6.75 6.01
C ILE A 157 1.86 -5.56 6.81
N PRO A 158 0.92 -4.77 6.25
CA PRO A 158 0.16 -3.80 7.03
C PRO A 158 -0.55 -4.43 8.24
N THR A 159 -0.74 -3.65 9.31
CA THR A 159 -1.46 -4.08 10.53
C THR A 159 -2.96 -4.28 10.32
N LEU A 160 -3.49 -3.83 9.19
CA LEU A 160 -4.90 -3.98 8.80
C LEU A 160 -5.38 -5.45 8.84
N PRO A 161 -6.63 -5.70 9.28
CA PRO A 161 -7.26 -7.02 9.19
C PRO A 161 -7.30 -7.54 7.75
N ASP A 162 -7.25 -8.86 7.56
CA ASP A 162 -6.98 -9.47 6.24
C ASP A 162 -7.91 -8.98 5.11
N LYS A 163 -9.21 -8.87 5.36
CA LYS A 163 -10.18 -8.37 4.37
C LYS A 163 -10.00 -6.88 4.08
N ALA A 164 -9.82 -6.06 5.11
CA ALA A 164 -9.58 -4.62 5.00
C ALA A 164 -8.28 -4.33 4.24
N ARG A 165 -7.21 -5.06 4.58
CA ARG A 165 -5.92 -5.02 3.90
C ARG A 165 -6.08 -5.33 2.41
N LYS A 166 -6.78 -6.41 2.05
CA LYS A 166 -7.05 -6.76 0.64
C LYS A 166 -7.84 -5.68 -0.10
N ILE A 167 -8.81 -5.04 0.57
CA ILE A 167 -9.54 -3.89 0.01
C ILE A 167 -8.56 -2.76 -0.30
N VAL A 168 -7.73 -2.36 0.68
CA VAL A 168 -6.76 -1.26 0.51
C VAL A 168 -5.74 -1.58 -0.58
N LEU A 169 -5.09 -2.75 -0.53
CA LEU A 169 -4.09 -3.17 -1.53
C LEU A 169 -4.67 -3.27 -2.94
N GLY A 170 -5.93 -3.69 -3.07
CA GLY A 170 -6.63 -3.76 -4.34
C GLY A 170 -7.06 -2.39 -4.89
N MET A 171 -7.20 -1.39 -4.02
CA MET A 171 -7.60 -0.04 -4.40
C MET A 171 -6.40 0.81 -4.85
N VAL A 172 -5.32 0.82 -4.06
CA VAL A 172 -4.22 1.77 -4.22
C VAL A 172 -3.38 1.57 -5.49
N ASP A 173 -2.87 2.67 -6.05
CA ASP A 173 -1.94 2.67 -7.19
C ASP A 173 -0.51 2.32 -6.78
N LEU A 174 -0.10 2.74 -5.59
CA LEU A 174 1.21 2.49 -5.01
C LEU A 174 1.08 1.85 -3.62
N ILE A 175 1.89 0.83 -3.36
CA ILE A 175 2.09 0.23 -2.05
C ILE A 175 3.57 0.42 -1.70
N LEU A 176 3.83 1.31 -0.75
CA LEU A 176 5.15 1.75 -0.34
C LEU A 176 5.48 1.19 1.04
N PHE A 177 6.43 0.26 1.10
CA PHE A 177 6.93 -0.29 2.36
C PHE A 177 8.16 0.47 2.84
N CYS A 178 8.04 1.19 3.95
CA CYS A 178 9.13 1.91 4.60
C CYS A 178 9.90 0.93 5.51
N ASP A 179 11.20 0.81 5.28
CA ASP A 179 12.06 -0.22 5.90
C ASP A 179 13.41 0.37 6.37
N LEU A 180 14.09 -0.36 7.24
CA LEU A 180 15.49 -0.12 7.60
C LEU A 180 16.38 -1.12 6.86
N GLU A 181 17.00 -0.66 5.78
CA GLU A 181 17.99 -1.44 5.06
C GLU A 181 19.32 -1.41 5.80
N VAL A 182 19.86 -2.60 6.08
CA VAL A 182 21.19 -2.76 6.66
C VAL A 182 22.20 -2.87 5.52
N THR A 183 23.15 -1.95 5.51
CA THR A 183 24.32 -1.94 4.63
C THR A 183 25.59 -2.00 5.47
N SER A 184 26.74 -2.23 4.85
CA SER A 184 28.04 -2.14 5.53
C SER A 184 28.80 -0.91 5.03
N ASP A 185 29.43 -0.17 5.94
CA ASP A 185 30.38 0.87 5.55
C ASP A 185 31.71 0.27 5.05
N GLU A 186 32.63 1.14 4.62
CA GLU A 186 33.98 0.73 4.16
C GLU A 186 34.79 -0.04 5.22
N SER A 187 34.41 0.09 6.49
CA SER A 187 35.02 -0.62 7.64
C SER A 187 34.27 -1.91 8.01
N GLY A 188 33.24 -2.30 7.26
CA GLY A 188 32.43 -3.49 7.51
C GLY A 188 31.41 -3.35 8.64
N LYS A 189 31.21 -2.15 9.20
CA LYS A 189 30.24 -1.91 10.28
C LYS A 189 28.83 -1.72 9.71
N PRO A 190 27.78 -2.26 10.36
CA PRO A 190 26.41 -2.09 9.91
C PRO A 190 25.98 -0.61 9.97
N VAL A 191 25.46 -0.12 8.84
CA VAL A 191 24.84 1.18 8.67
C VAL A 191 23.38 0.97 8.28
N TYR A 192 22.48 1.59 9.04
CA TYR A 192 21.04 1.50 8.83
C TYR A 192 20.56 2.68 8.00
N ARG A 193 19.97 2.39 6.84
CA ARG A 193 19.39 3.39 5.93
C ARG A 193 17.88 3.23 5.90
N ARG A 194 17.16 4.34 6.04
CA ARG A 194 15.70 4.34 5.87
C ARG A 194 15.37 4.36 4.38
N VAL A 195 14.65 3.35 3.93
CA VAL A 195 14.31 3.18 2.52
C VAL A 195 12.82 2.95 2.33
N THR A 196 12.37 3.08 1.09
CA THR A 196 11.04 2.71 0.63
C THR A 196 11.20 1.62 -0.43
N ARG A 197 10.64 0.43 -0.17
CA ARG A 197 10.50 -0.65 -1.16
C ARG A 197 9.22 -0.43 -1.98
N THR A 198 9.32 -0.56 -3.30
CA THR A 198 8.20 -0.22 -4.21
C THR A 198 7.71 -1.39 -5.07
N LYS A 199 8.42 -2.53 -5.04
CA LYS A 199 8.12 -3.70 -5.88
C LYS A 199 7.72 -4.93 -5.07
N PRO A 200 6.93 -5.85 -5.64
CA PRO A 200 6.47 -7.04 -4.92
C PRO A 200 7.62 -7.94 -4.46
N SER A 201 7.50 -8.49 -3.26
CA SER A 201 8.47 -9.42 -2.66
C SER A 201 7.75 -10.58 -1.96
N PRO A 202 8.38 -11.77 -1.86
CA PRO A 202 7.92 -12.81 -0.94
C PRO A 202 7.89 -12.33 0.52
N HIS A 203 8.78 -11.43 0.91
CA HIS A 203 9.01 -11.05 2.31
C HIS A 203 8.24 -9.82 2.78
N TYR A 204 7.62 -9.06 1.87
CA TYR A 204 6.80 -7.90 2.22
C TYR A 204 5.72 -7.64 1.15
N GLU A 205 4.86 -6.66 1.36
CA GLU A 205 3.85 -6.23 0.38
C GLU A 205 4.20 -4.84 -0.15
N ALA A 206 4.70 -4.76 -1.37
CA ALA A 206 4.90 -3.49 -2.06
C ALA A 206 4.49 -3.65 -3.53
N GLY A 207 4.27 -2.53 -4.21
CA GLY A 207 3.79 -2.55 -5.58
C GLY A 207 3.67 -1.16 -6.17
N ASP A 208 3.86 -1.08 -7.48
CA ASP A 208 3.81 0.16 -8.23
C ASP A 208 3.10 -0.11 -9.56
N ARG A 209 1.85 0.35 -9.67
CA ARG A 209 1.07 0.21 -10.92
C ARG A 209 1.55 1.10 -12.04
N THR A 210 2.32 2.15 -11.73
CA THR A 210 2.81 3.11 -12.73
C THR A 210 4.02 2.59 -13.49
N GLY A 211 4.78 1.67 -12.87
CA GLY A 211 6.00 1.09 -13.42
C GLY A 211 7.20 2.06 -13.42
N ARG A 212 7.08 3.23 -12.80
CA ARG A 212 8.08 4.30 -12.86
C ARG A 212 9.14 4.20 -11.77
N LEU A 213 8.80 3.61 -10.62
CA LEU A 213 9.67 3.60 -9.45
C LEU A 213 10.73 2.50 -9.56
N PRO A 214 11.96 2.72 -9.06
CA PRO A 214 12.96 1.65 -8.91
C PRO A 214 12.59 0.72 -7.75
N GLU A 215 13.28 -0.42 -7.63
CA GLU A 215 13.08 -1.42 -6.57
C GLU A 215 13.05 -0.80 -5.16
N THR A 216 13.98 0.11 -4.90
CA THR A 216 14.20 0.76 -3.60
C THR A 216 14.58 2.22 -3.80
N ILE A 217 14.02 3.10 -2.97
CA ILE A 217 14.30 4.54 -2.93
C ILE A 217 14.68 4.90 -1.49
N ASP A 218 15.44 5.98 -1.28
CA ASP A 218 15.52 6.58 0.05
C ASP A 218 14.12 6.92 0.60
N LEU A 219 13.93 6.81 1.91
CA LEU A 219 12.73 7.32 2.57
C LEU A 219 12.79 8.85 2.64
N ASN A 220 12.65 9.46 1.47
CA ASN A 220 12.75 10.89 1.22
C ASN A 220 11.74 11.25 0.11
N PHE A 221 10.92 12.28 0.35
CA PHE A 221 9.88 12.65 -0.59
C PHE A 221 10.44 13.19 -1.91
N GLN A 222 11.52 13.98 -1.87
CA GLN A 222 12.16 14.51 -3.06
C GLN A 222 12.73 13.39 -3.95
N ALA A 223 13.39 12.39 -3.33
CA ALA A 223 13.87 11.22 -4.06
C ALA A 223 12.74 10.42 -4.73
N PHE A 224 11.57 10.34 -4.08
CA PHE A 224 10.38 9.74 -4.66
C PHE A 224 9.88 10.53 -5.89
N ILE A 225 9.77 11.86 -5.79
CA ILE A 225 9.33 12.71 -6.90
C ILE A 225 10.28 12.63 -8.09
N GLU A 226 11.58 12.66 -7.84
CA GLU A 226 12.60 12.52 -8.89
C GLU A 226 12.52 11.16 -9.60
N ALA A 227 12.32 10.08 -8.84
CA ALA A 227 12.11 8.76 -9.41
C ALA A 227 10.80 8.67 -10.22
N PHE A 228 9.71 9.25 -9.69
CA PHE A 228 8.39 9.20 -10.32
C PHE A 228 8.31 10.02 -11.61
N ASN A 229 9.01 11.16 -11.66
CA ASN A 229 9.04 12.06 -12.82
C ASN A 229 10.10 11.67 -13.86
N ARG A 230 10.97 10.70 -13.55
CA ARG A 230 11.92 10.18 -14.54
C ARG A 230 11.11 9.55 -15.69
N PRO A 231 11.43 9.86 -16.96
CA PRO A 231 10.81 9.18 -18.09
C PRO A 231 10.99 7.67 -17.90
N ALA A 232 9.91 6.90 -17.98
CA ALA A 232 10.01 5.45 -17.91
C ALA A 232 10.98 5.00 -19.01
N ASP A 233 12.09 4.36 -18.63
CA ASP A 233 12.90 3.63 -19.59
C ASP A 233 11.96 2.67 -20.31
N ALA A 234 11.96 2.72 -21.64
CA ALA A 234 11.16 1.82 -22.47
C ALA A 234 11.31 0.40 -21.92
N PRO A 235 10.21 -0.38 -21.80
CA PRO A 235 10.30 -1.71 -21.21
C PRO A 235 11.42 -2.47 -21.92
N ARG A 236 12.44 -2.90 -21.17
CA ARG A 236 13.43 -3.84 -21.68
C ARG A 236 12.62 -5.01 -22.20
N ALA A 237 12.54 -5.13 -23.52
CA ALA A 237 11.96 -6.29 -24.18
C ALA A 237 12.59 -7.49 -23.49
N SER A 238 11.76 -8.35 -22.89
CA SER A 238 12.23 -9.63 -22.40
C SER A 238 13.02 -10.26 -23.53
N ALA A 239 14.31 -10.54 -23.30
CA ALA A 239 15.13 -11.24 -24.27
C ALA A 239 14.33 -12.47 -24.74
N PRO A 240 14.19 -12.71 -26.06
CA PRO A 240 13.46 -13.86 -26.55
C PRO A 240 14.03 -15.10 -25.87
N ARG A 241 13.14 -15.87 -25.20
CA ARG A 241 13.50 -17.17 -24.65
C ARG A 241 14.17 -17.95 -25.76
N SER A 242 15.44 -18.28 -25.59
CA SER A 242 16.15 -19.21 -26.47
C SER A 242 15.40 -20.53 -26.44
N VAL A 243 14.76 -20.86 -27.56
CA VAL A 243 14.21 -22.20 -27.80
C VAL A 243 15.42 -23.14 -27.79
N PRO A 244 15.42 -24.23 -26.99
CA PRO A 244 16.47 -25.23 -27.10
C PRO A 244 16.40 -25.84 -28.50
N ALA A 245 17.51 -25.84 -29.22
CA ALA A 245 17.62 -26.58 -30.48
C ALA A 245 17.32 -28.07 -30.22
N PRO A 246 16.66 -28.78 -31.16
CA PRO A 246 16.50 -30.22 -31.04
C PRO A 246 17.89 -30.85 -31.06
N GLY A 247 18.28 -31.46 -29.95
CA GLY A 247 19.54 -32.19 -29.86
C GLY A 247 19.54 -33.37 -30.83
N ASP A 248 20.59 -33.42 -31.64
CA ASP A 248 20.92 -34.53 -32.53
C ASP A 248 20.84 -35.86 -31.79
N GLY A 249 20.14 -36.81 -32.43
CA GLY A 249 20.08 -38.19 -31.97
C GLY A 249 21.49 -38.78 -31.91
N GLN A 250 21.88 -39.23 -30.73
CA GLN A 250 22.97 -40.19 -30.58
C GLN A 250 22.39 -41.56 -30.28
N ASP A 251 22.69 -42.46 -31.21
CA ASP A 251 22.43 -43.89 -31.23
C ASP A 251 22.72 -44.57 -29.89
N LYS A 252 21.69 -45.14 -29.27
CA LYS A 252 21.86 -46.20 -28.28
C LYS A 252 22.07 -47.52 -29.01
N LYS A 253 23.33 -47.95 -29.06
CA LYS A 253 23.73 -49.33 -29.39
C LYS A 253 23.01 -50.33 -28.45
N PRO A 254 22.40 -51.41 -28.95
CA PRO A 254 21.80 -52.42 -28.09
C PRO A 254 22.87 -53.31 -27.44
N ALA A 255 22.67 -53.61 -26.15
CA ALA A 255 23.48 -54.58 -25.41
C ALA A 255 23.17 -56.01 -25.89
N PRO A 256 24.18 -56.92 -25.95
CA PRO A 256 23.93 -58.30 -26.36
C PRO A 256 23.34 -59.12 -25.22
N ALA A 257 22.47 -60.06 -25.61
CA ALA A 257 21.86 -61.06 -24.75
C ALA A 257 22.79 -62.28 -24.52
N GLY A 258 22.64 -62.93 -23.35
CA GLY A 258 23.19 -64.25 -23.00
C GLY A 258 24.37 -64.16 -22.02
N LYS A 259 24.44 -64.88 -20.91
CA LYS A 259 23.79 -66.13 -20.45
C LYS A 259 23.50 -66.04 -18.94
#